data_AF-A0A067CT73-F1
#
_entry.id   AF-A0A067CT73-F1
#
_cell.length_a   1.000
_cell.length_b   1.000
_cell.length_c   1.000
_cell.angle_alpha   90.00
_cell.angle_beta   90.00
_cell.angle_gamma   90.00
#
_symmetry.space_group_name_H-M   'P 1'
#
loop_
_entity.id
_entity.type
_entity.pdbx_description
1 polymer ?
#
loop_
_entity_poly.entity_id
_entity_poly.type
_entity_poly.pdbx_seq_one_letter_code
_entity_poly.pdbx_strand_id
1 'polypeptide(L)'
;MSELPRTGHQVHVDLLALFPSPPNYQWDLEIVAHAERSLASSLPADDDSLLDLLRAQHGDGLVLAVALAIVAVEQRLVHAADTGALLLALHDCQRTLLQRPYPDDTAHRVGIMLLTSRHLPALGALRTPESTVLEIEGMLHLLAASLASGVALPCRLPVAALCHDVVNATATLPAPLVPRLLESVHGGVAAAIQSLYAIYPAFLKHTWPSTSSFVSSFHDMLSSDVPAEALAPLATALPPLRVLTVGVAVACLDLVCNASLAALALASIAHVACVPSPDAEAPLLRKLQMRLVTTIPPSQMEQLVVPLQVALDATDALVPLDADCIRGPQLACYLQLLPFLPADMTFPLALRGLRHNLVEVALACHRAIRSLLLQRRPRGADMAVVYVGRLLAGYPTTTPIDVLTTSLGYVLAVDDDAVLAFLALEMQKTIRRTFTTQPDAASTLARLFFELLKVVSLESMGFFLRIAEQIVFAHTSLATTLYEAISTSCEASRRTLLTEWYLGFYPQLESVPSML
;
A
#
# COMPACT_ATOMS: atom_id res chain seq x y z
N MET A 1 34.98 1.87 48.10
CA MET A 1 34.61 0.48 48.42
C MET A 1 34.64 -0.26 47.11
N SER A 2 35.47 -1.30 46.97
CA SER A 2 35.57 -2.09 45.73
C SER A 2 34.27 -2.84 45.52
N GLU A 3 33.59 -2.59 44.40
CA GLU A 3 32.47 -3.41 43.95
C GLU A 3 32.95 -4.86 43.82
N LEU A 4 32.23 -5.80 44.45
CA LEU A 4 32.49 -7.22 44.27
C LEU A 4 32.31 -7.56 42.77
N PRO A 5 33.22 -8.34 42.16
CA PRO A 5 33.06 -8.75 40.77
C PRO A 5 31.74 -9.53 40.64
N ARG A 6 30.89 -9.07 39.73
CA ARG A 6 29.61 -9.74 39.43
C ARG A 6 29.89 -11.16 38.98
N THR A 7 29.05 -12.10 39.43
CA THR A 7 29.09 -13.45 38.88
C THR A 7 28.51 -13.42 37.47
N GLY A 8 29.08 -14.23 36.55
CA GLY A 8 28.58 -14.34 35.16
C GLY A 8 27.08 -14.63 35.05
N HIS A 9 26.49 -15.23 36.09
CA HIS A 9 25.06 -15.49 36.19
C HIS A 9 24.19 -14.23 36.23
N GLN A 10 24.63 -13.15 36.90
CA GLN A 10 23.81 -11.94 37.02
C GLN A 10 23.82 -11.11 35.74
N VAL A 11 24.98 -11.04 35.05
CA VAL A 11 25.07 -10.43 33.71
C VAL A 11 24.27 -11.22 32.68
N HIS A 12 24.25 -12.56 32.80
CA HIS A 12 23.43 -13.41 31.96
C HIS A 12 21.92 -13.18 32.16
N VAL A 13 21.45 -13.03 33.40
CA VAL A 13 20.05 -12.69 33.70
C VAL A 13 19.69 -11.30 33.17
N ASP A 14 20.57 -10.32 33.31
CA ASP A 14 20.35 -8.95 32.79
C ASP A 14 20.35 -8.92 31.25
N LEU A 15 21.21 -9.70 30.59
CA LEU A 15 21.18 -9.88 29.13
C LEU A 15 19.90 -10.57 28.67
N LEU A 16 19.47 -11.63 29.35
CA LEU A 16 18.19 -12.29 29.08
C LEU A 16 17.00 -11.36 29.27
N ALA A 17 17.08 -10.39 30.19
CA ALA A 17 16.06 -9.36 30.37
C ALA A 17 15.96 -8.38 29.19
N LEU A 18 17.01 -8.27 28.35
CA LEU A 18 16.96 -7.52 27.09
C LEU A 18 16.20 -8.25 25.97
N PHE A 19 15.86 -9.54 26.14
CA PHE A 19 15.14 -10.31 25.12
C PHE A 19 13.72 -10.65 25.57
N PRO A 20 12.74 -10.66 24.65
CA PRO A 20 11.42 -11.19 24.94
C PRO A 20 11.46 -12.70 25.21
N SER A 21 10.65 -13.17 26.17
CA SER A 21 10.52 -14.59 26.53
C SER A 21 9.13 -15.13 26.17
N PRO A 22 9.01 -16.33 25.55
CA PRO A 22 10.14 -17.17 25.12
C PRO A 22 10.90 -16.54 23.94
N PRO A 23 12.21 -16.81 23.82
CA PRO A 23 12.98 -16.45 22.64
C PRO A 23 12.35 -17.16 21.44
N ASN A 24 11.68 -16.39 20.59
CA ASN A 24 10.88 -16.92 19.48
C ASN A 24 11.72 -17.13 18.23
N TYR A 25 12.92 -16.55 18.20
CA TYR A 25 13.85 -16.63 17.07
C TYR A 25 15.11 -17.40 17.45
N GLN A 26 15.61 -18.19 16.51
CA GLN A 26 16.90 -18.90 16.62
C GLN A 26 18.04 -17.92 16.99
N TRP A 27 17.93 -16.67 16.57
CA TRP A 27 18.79 -15.54 16.91
C TRP A 27 18.80 -15.17 18.41
N ASP A 28 17.64 -15.06 19.06
CA ASP A 28 17.58 -14.74 20.50
C ASP A 28 18.29 -15.85 21.29
N LEU A 29 18.12 -17.10 20.85
CA LEU A 29 18.82 -18.26 21.40
C LEU A 29 20.32 -18.26 21.07
N GLU A 30 20.73 -17.80 19.89
CA GLU A 30 22.12 -17.74 19.45
C GLU A 30 22.91 -16.63 20.15
N ILE A 31 22.36 -15.42 20.35
CA ILE A 31 23.01 -14.40 21.17
C ILE A 31 23.08 -14.85 22.62
N VAL A 32 22.01 -15.42 23.16
CA VAL A 32 22.01 -15.94 24.53
C VAL A 32 23.08 -17.03 24.66
N ALA A 33 23.15 -17.99 23.74
CA ALA A 33 24.15 -19.05 23.75
C ALA A 33 25.58 -18.55 23.44
N HIS A 34 25.74 -17.48 22.67
CA HIS A 34 27.04 -16.86 22.39
C HIS A 34 27.51 -15.98 23.55
N ALA A 35 26.58 -15.25 24.19
CA ALA A 35 26.79 -14.55 25.44
C ALA A 35 27.14 -15.54 26.55
N GLU A 36 26.43 -16.67 26.69
CA GLU A 36 26.78 -17.75 27.63
C GLU A 36 28.19 -18.29 27.40
N ARG A 37 28.57 -18.58 26.14
CA ARG A 37 29.92 -19.04 25.80
C ARG A 37 31.00 -17.98 26.07
N SER A 38 30.71 -16.70 25.82
CA SER A 38 31.64 -15.59 26.04
C SER A 38 31.76 -15.22 27.52
N LEU A 39 30.65 -15.22 28.26
CA LEU A 39 30.56 -15.05 29.71
C LEU A 39 31.26 -16.20 30.47
N ALA A 40 31.22 -17.41 29.91
CA ALA A 40 31.97 -18.57 30.42
C ALA A 40 33.48 -18.45 30.16
N SER A 41 33.92 -17.64 29.19
CA SER A 41 35.34 -17.48 28.83
C SER A 41 36.05 -16.37 29.62
N SER A 42 35.38 -15.26 29.92
CA SER A 42 35.68 -14.26 30.96
C SER A 42 34.81 -13.03 30.70
N LEU A 43 34.12 -12.51 31.72
CA LEU A 43 33.56 -11.14 31.66
C LEU A 43 34.71 -10.13 31.44
N PRO A 44 34.55 -9.08 30.60
CA PRO A 44 35.53 -7.99 30.56
C PRO A 44 35.71 -7.46 31.99
N ALA A 45 36.98 -7.39 32.42
CA ALA A 45 37.34 -7.12 33.82
C ALA A 45 37.17 -5.64 34.19
N ASP A 46 37.10 -4.76 33.19
CA ASP A 46 37.10 -3.29 33.29
C ASP A 46 36.52 -2.63 32.01
N ASP A 47 36.39 -1.30 32.01
CA ASP A 47 35.92 -0.56 30.83
C ASP A 47 36.85 -0.65 29.63
N ASP A 48 38.16 -0.68 29.87
CA ASP A 48 39.16 -0.67 28.81
C ASP A 48 39.05 -1.94 27.94
N SER A 49 38.82 -3.10 28.56
CA SER A 49 38.56 -4.34 27.83
C SER A 49 37.24 -4.33 27.03
N LEU A 50 36.20 -3.63 27.52
CA LEU A 50 34.93 -3.48 26.80
C LEU A 50 35.03 -2.47 25.65
N LEU A 51 35.78 -1.39 25.84
CA LEU A 51 36.11 -0.41 24.81
C LEU A 51 36.92 -1.04 23.68
N ASP A 52 37.87 -1.92 24.01
CA ASP A 52 38.64 -2.67 23.02
C ASP A 52 37.76 -3.65 22.24
N LEU A 53 36.80 -4.31 22.90
CA LEU A 53 35.82 -5.17 22.22
C LEU A 53 34.94 -4.40 21.24
N LEU A 54 34.42 -3.22 21.63
CA LEU A 54 33.62 -2.37 20.76
C LEU A 54 34.40 -1.89 19.52
N ARG A 55 35.72 -1.71 19.64
CA ARG A 55 36.59 -1.23 18.55
C ARG A 55 37.12 -2.36 17.65
N ALA A 56 37.38 -3.53 18.21
CA ALA A 56 38.06 -4.62 17.49
C ALA A 56 37.09 -5.64 16.86
N GLN A 57 35.87 -5.78 17.39
CA GLN A 57 34.94 -6.82 16.96
C GLN A 57 34.11 -6.41 15.75
N HIS A 58 33.66 -7.42 15.01
CA HIS A 58 32.85 -7.29 13.79
C HIS A 58 31.74 -8.35 13.79
N GLY A 59 30.65 -8.10 13.04
CA GLY A 59 29.51 -9.03 12.95
C GLY A 59 28.91 -9.36 14.33
N ASP A 60 28.69 -10.64 14.60
CA ASP A 60 28.08 -11.11 15.85
C ASP A 60 28.84 -10.69 17.11
N GLY A 61 30.17 -10.64 17.05
CA GLY A 61 31.01 -10.19 18.17
C GLY A 61 30.78 -8.72 18.51
N LEU A 62 30.48 -7.88 17.52
CA LEU A 62 30.15 -6.47 17.72
C LEU A 62 28.76 -6.31 18.36
N VAL A 63 27.78 -7.10 17.92
CA VAL A 63 26.44 -7.06 18.52
C VAL A 63 26.48 -7.44 20.00
N LEU A 64 27.24 -8.49 20.33
CA LEU A 64 27.44 -8.89 21.73
C LEU A 64 28.16 -7.81 22.53
N ALA A 65 29.22 -7.19 21.98
CA ALA A 65 29.93 -6.10 22.65
C ALA A 65 29.01 -4.90 22.94
N VAL A 66 28.13 -4.54 22.01
CA VAL A 66 27.11 -3.50 22.20
C VAL A 66 26.12 -3.87 23.29
N ALA A 67 25.60 -5.11 23.30
CA ALA A 67 24.67 -5.56 24.35
C ALA A 67 25.31 -5.51 25.75
N LEU A 68 26.55 -6.00 25.88
CA LEU A 68 27.31 -5.93 27.13
C LEU A 68 27.58 -4.49 27.58
N ALA A 69 27.87 -3.59 26.64
CA ALA A 69 28.09 -2.18 26.93
C ALA A 69 26.82 -1.46 27.39
N ILE A 70 25.65 -1.75 26.81
CA ILE A 70 24.37 -1.20 27.28
C ILE A 70 24.10 -1.63 28.73
N VAL A 71 24.30 -2.92 29.04
CA VAL A 71 24.13 -3.46 30.40
C VAL A 71 25.11 -2.82 31.38
N ALA A 72 26.38 -2.65 30.99
CA ALA A 72 27.39 -2.02 31.83
C ALA A 72 27.08 -0.54 32.12
N VAL A 73 26.64 0.23 31.11
CA VAL A 73 26.24 1.64 31.27
C VAL A 73 25.07 1.77 32.24
N GLU A 74 24.02 0.96 32.09
CA GLU A 74 22.85 0.97 32.97
C GLU A 74 23.24 0.74 34.43
N GLN A 75 24.02 -0.30 34.68
CA GLN A 75 24.45 -0.67 36.02
C GLN A 75 25.31 0.42 36.70
N ARG A 76 26.14 1.12 35.93
CA ARG A 76 27.07 2.14 36.44
C ARG A 76 26.41 3.49 36.68
N LEU A 77 25.39 3.84 35.88
CA LEU A 77 24.59 5.03 36.12
C LEU A 77 23.79 4.93 37.42
N VAL A 78 23.34 3.72 37.78
CA VAL A 78 22.75 3.44 39.10
C VAL A 78 23.73 3.71 40.26
N HIS A 79 25.05 3.65 40.00
CA HIS A 79 26.11 3.86 40.98
C HIS A 79 26.84 5.21 40.82
N ALA A 80 26.32 6.12 39.98
CA ALA A 80 26.89 7.44 39.71
C ALA A 80 28.37 7.42 39.26
N ALA A 81 28.79 6.36 38.57
CA ALA A 81 30.14 6.23 38.03
C ALA A 81 30.32 6.97 36.68
N ASP A 82 31.56 7.30 36.31
CA ASP A 82 31.86 7.88 35.00
C ASP A 82 31.63 6.84 33.90
N THR A 83 30.75 7.15 32.95
CA THR A 83 30.38 6.31 31.80
C THR A 83 30.70 6.99 30.47
N GLY A 84 31.36 8.16 30.48
CA GLY A 84 31.54 8.99 29.30
C GLY A 84 32.30 8.31 28.17
N ALA A 85 33.39 7.58 28.47
CA ALA A 85 34.18 6.89 27.46
C ALA A 85 33.39 5.76 26.77
N LEU A 86 32.59 5.01 27.53
CA LEU A 86 31.79 3.91 27.03
C LEU A 86 30.61 4.41 26.19
N LEU A 87 29.97 5.49 26.62
CA LEU A 87 28.92 6.18 25.85
C LEU A 87 29.46 6.72 24.52
N LEU A 88 30.63 7.36 24.52
CA LEU A 88 31.28 7.85 23.30
C LEU A 88 31.60 6.69 22.34
N ALA A 89 32.15 5.59 22.84
CA ALA A 89 32.43 4.41 22.02
C ALA A 89 31.15 3.80 21.42
N LEU A 90 30.05 3.76 22.18
CA LEU A 90 28.75 3.32 21.68
C LEU A 90 28.20 4.26 20.60
N HIS A 91 28.30 5.57 20.79
CA HIS A 91 27.89 6.56 19.78
C HIS A 91 28.72 6.44 18.49
N ASP A 92 30.04 6.23 18.62
CA ASP A 92 30.93 6.03 17.48
C ASP A 92 30.62 4.71 16.76
N CYS A 93 30.26 3.64 17.49
CA CYS A 93 29.78 2.38 16.91
C CYS A 93 28.50 2.60 16.10
N GLN A 94 27.50 3.29 16.66
CA GLN A 94 26.25 3.60 15.96
C GLN A 94 26.52 4.38 14.66
N ARG A 95 27.39 5.39 14.71
CA ARG A 95 27.77 6.17 13.53
C ARG A 95 28.49 5.34 12.48
N THR A 96 29.40 4.46 12.91
CA THR A 96 30.14 3.57 12.01
C THR A 96 29.22 2.57 11.32
N LEU A 97 28.23 2.03 12.04
CA LEU A 97 27.23 1.12 11.48
C LEU A 97 26.38 1.82 10.40
N LEU A 98 25.98 3.07 10.61
CA LEU A 98 25.20 3.81 9.61
C LEU A 98 25.98 4.21 8.36
N GLN A 99 27.31 4.27 8.43
CA GLN A 99 28.18 4.50 7.28
C GLN A 99 28.34 3.26 6.40
N ARG A 100 27.98 2.08 6.89
CA ARG A 100 28.02 0.84 6.11
C ARG A 100 26.89 0.81 5.07
N PRO A 101 27.11 0.15 3.93
CA PRO A 101 26.08 0.02 2.91
C PRO A 101 24.88 -0.77 3.44
N TYR A 102 23.68 -0.31 3.10
CA TYR A 102 22.45 -1.06 3.35
C TYR A 102 22.26 -2.16 2.29
N PRO A 103 21.75 -3.35 2.66
CA PRO A 103 21.41 -3.81 4.01
C PRO A 103 22.63 -4.26 4.84
N ASP A 104 22.61 -4.01 6.15
CA ASP A 104 23.60 -4.53 7.12
C ASP A 104 22.87 -5.25 8.27
N ASP A 105 23.04 -6.57 8.32
CA ASP A 105 22.46 -7.43 9.37
C ASP A 105 22.94 -7.02 10.77
N THR A 106 24.18 -6.54 10.89
CA THR A 106 24.73 -6.03 12.16
C THR A 106 23.97 -4.80 12.64
N ALA A 107 23.62 -3.88 11.73
CA ALA A 107 22.91 -2.66 12.04
C ALA A 107 21.47 -2.95 12.52
N HIS A 108 20.77 -3.87 11.84
CA HIS A 108 19.44 -4.33 12.27
C HIS A 108 19.47 -4.90 13.69
N ARG A 109 20.42 -5.79 13.96
CA ARG A 109 20.57 -6.47 15.24
C ARG A 109 20.91 -5.51 16.39
N VAL A 110 21.80 -4.55 16.14
CA VAL A 110 22.10 -3.47 17.09
C VAL A 110 20.85 -2.58 17.32
N GLY A 111 20.09 -2.29 16.26
CA GLY A 111 18.82 -1.60 16.34
C GLY A 111 17.80 -2.28 17.27
N ILE A 112 17.69 -3.61 17.19
CA ILE A 112 16.83 -4.39 18.08
C ILE A 112 17.29 -4.26 19.53
N MET A 113 18.60 -4.29 19.80
CA MET A 113 19.14 -4.11 21.16
C MET A 113 18.84 -2.72 21.73
N LEU A 114 18.91 -1.68 20.89
CA LEU A 114 18.53 -0.33 21.29
C LEU A 114 17.03 -0.22 21.58
N LEU A 115 16.17 -0.88 20.80
CA LEU A 115 14.73 -0.92 21.04
C LEU A 115 14.36 -1.66 22.33
N THR A 116 14.96 -2.83 22.58
CA THR A 116 14.62 -3.65 23.74
C THR A 116 15.12 -3.03 25.04
N SER A 117 16.24 -2.32 25.00
CA SER A 117 16.79 -1.60 26.16
C SER A 117 16.02 -0.33 26.53
N ARG A 118 14.98 0.09 25.79
CA ARG A 118 14.26 1.36 26.00
C ARG A 118 13.64 1.58 27.38
N HIS A 119 13.39 0.51 28.12
CA HIS A 119 12.86 0.56 29.47
C HIS A 119 13.91 0.93 30.54
N LEU A 120 15.18 1.00 30.15
CA LEU A 120 16.31 1.26 31.04
C LEU A 120 16.52 2.77 31.29
N PRO A 121 16.65 3.22 32.56
CA PRO A 121 16.96 4.60 32.95
C PRO A 121 18.11 5.28 32.19
N ALA A 122 19.18 4.55 31.84
CA ALA A 122 20.35 5.06 31.14
C ALA A 122 20.12 5.44 29.67
N LEU A 123 18.98 5.05 29.10
CA LEU A 123 18.74 5.15 27.67
C LEU A 123 18.77 6.60 27.14
N GLY A 124 18.43 7.59 27.99
CA GLY A 124 18.54 8.99 27.63
C GLY A 124 19.95 9.40 27.18
N ALA A 125 20.99 8.77 27.73
CA ALA A 125 22.39 9.02 27.37
C ALA A 125 22.84 8.25 26.11
N LEU A 126 22.15 7.17 25.75
CA LEU A 126 22.45 6.34 24.58
C LEU A 126 21.76 6.84 23.29
N ARG A 127 20.72 7.67 23.43
CA ARG A 127 19.94 8.19 22.30
C ARG A 127 20.65 9.32 21.57
N THR A 128 21.13 8.97 20.38
CA THR A 128 21.62 9.90 19.36
C THR A 128 20.65 9.91 18.17
N PRO A 129 20.74 10.87 17.25
CA PRO A 129 20.02 10.78 15.98
C PRO A 129 20.31 9.47 15.22
N GLU A 130 21.54 8.96 15.30
CA GLU A 130 21.94 7.69 14.70
C GLU A 130 21.19 6.50 15.32
N SER A 131 20.98 6.52 16.64
CA SER A 131 20.20 5.47 17.33
C SER A 131 18.77 5.37 16.79
N THR A 132 18.12 6.49 16.43
CA THR A 132 16.76 6.47 15.87
C THR A 132 16.71 5.76 14.51
N VAL A 133 17.73 5.93 13.66
CA VAL A 133 17.80 5.23 12.37
C VAL A 133 17.95 3.72 12.57
N LEU A 134 18.85 3.32 13.48
CA LEU A 134 19.07 1.91 13.83
C LEU A 134 17.83 1.27 14.48
N GLU A 135 17.16 1.98 15.38
CA GLU A 135 15.90 1.53 15.99
C GLU A 135 14.80 1.30 14.93
N ILE A 136 14.68 2.17 13.92
CA ILE A 136 13.72 1.98 12.82
C ILE A 136 14.09 0.74 12.00
N GLU A 137 15.37 0.58 11.66
CA GLU A 137 15.90 -0.60 10.97
C GLU A 137 15.60 -1.89 11.72
N GLY A 138 15.89 -1.93 13.01
CA GLY A 138 15.59 -3.07 13.88
C GLY A 138 14.10 -3.37 13.95
N MET A 139 13.24 -2.34 14.04
CA MET A 139 11.79 -2.53 14.11
C MET A 139 11.22 -3.08 12.80
N LEU A 140 11.66 -2.55 11.65
CA LEU A 140 11.26 -3.06 10.35
C LEU A 140 11.71 -4.51 10.14
N HIS A 141 12.94 -4.83 10.56
CA HIS A 141 13.45 -6.19 10.52
C HIS A 141 12.59 -7.14 11.36
N LEU A 142 12.27 -6.78 12.61
CA LEU A 142 11.39 -7.58 13.48
C LEU A 142 10.01 -7.81 12.87
N LEU A 143 9.42 -6.78 12.27
CA LEU A 143 8.13 -6.88 11.59
C LEU A 143 8.19 -7.79 10.36
N ALA A 144 9.19 -7.62 9.50
CA ALA A 144 9.40 -8.45 8.33
C ALA A 144 9.67 -9.92 8.70
N ALA A 145 10.48 -10.13 9.74
CA ALA A 145 10.81 -11.45 10.28
C ALA A 145 9.57 -12.14 10.85
N SER A 146 8.72 -11.44 11.61
CA SER A 146 7.46 -12.00 12.13
C SER A 146 6.54 -12.48 11.00
N LEU A 147 6.44 -11.72 9.91
CA LEU A 147 5.66 -12.10 8.73
C LEU A 147 6.28 -13.30 7.99
N ALA A 148 7.62 -13.34 7.88
CA ALA A 148 8.33 -14.41 7.18
C ALA A 148 8.28 -15.76 7.93
N SER A 149 8.43 -15.75 9.25
CA SER A 149 8.42 -16.98 10.06
C SER A 149 7.03 -17.44 10.47
N GLY A 150 6.01 -16.60 10.30
CA GLY A 150 4.65 -16.89 10.78
C GLY A 150 4.56 -16.93 12.31
N VAL A 151 5.52 -16.32 13.01
CA VAL A 151 5.53 -16.24 14.48
C VAL A 151 5.10 -14.83 14.90
N ALA A 152 4.09 -14.74 15.76
CA ALA A 152 3.59 -13.47 16.26
C ALA A 152 4.66 -12.72 17.07
N LEU A 153 4.60 -11.39 17.03
CA LEU A 153 5.51 -10.55 17.79
C LEU A 153 5.37 -10.83 19.30
N PRO A 154 6.48 -10.83 20.03
CA PRO A 154 6.45 -11.14 21.45
C PRO A 154 5.71 -10.05 22.25
N CYS A 155 4.85 -10.49 23.18
CA CYS A 155 3.91 -9.64 23.94
C CYS A 155 4.58 -8.59 24.84
N ARG A 156 5.90 -8.68 25.08
CA ARG A 156 6.64 -7.79 25.99
C ARG A 156 7.15 -6.51 25.33
N LEU A 157 7.24 -6.47 24.00
CA LEU A 157 7.57 -5.24 23.28
C LEU A 157 6.27 -4.49 22.94
N PRO A 158 6.04 -3.28 23.49
CA PRO A 158 4.85 -2.50 23.14
C PRO A 158 5.03 -1.85 21.76
N VAL A 159 5.09 -2.67 20.71
CA VAL A 159 5.47 -2.28 19.34
C VAL A 159 4.65 -1.09 18.83
N ALA A 160 3.34 -1.05 19.12
CA ALA A 160 2.49 0.07 18.75
C ALA A 160 2.90 1.40 19.41
N ALA A 161 3.22 1.38 20.71
CA ALA A 161 3.71 2.57 21.42
C ALA A 161 5.09 2.99 20.90
N LEU A 162 5.98 2.01 20.67
CA LEU A 162 7.32 2.24 20.12
C LEU A 162 7.26 2.89 18.74
N CYS A 163 6.32 2.49 17.88
CA CYS A 163 6.10 3.11 16.57
C CYS A 163 5.82 4.61 16.71
N HIS A 164 4.92 5.00 17.62
CA HIS A 164 4.61 6.41 17.85
C HIS A 164 5.82 7.21 18.35
N ASP A 165 6.57 6.67 19.31
CA ASP A 165 7.74 7.35 19.86
C ASP A 165 8.83 7.56 18.80
N VAL A 166 9.09 6.54 17.99
CA VAL A 166 10.10 6.58 16.93
C VAL A 166 9.71 7.52 15.79
N VAL A 167 8.44 7.54 15.40
CA VAL A 167 7.93 8.50 14.41
C VAL A 167 8.08 9.94 14.92
N ASN A 168 7.79 10.19 16.20
CA ASN A 168 7.98 11.51 16.79
C ASN A 168 9.47 11.91 16.83
N ALA A 169 10.37 10.99 17.18
CA ALA A 169 11.81 11.24 17.17
C ALA A 169 12.34 11.51 15.75
N THR A 170 11.74 10.88 14.73
CA THR A 170 12.09 11.12 13.31
C THR A 170 11.85 12.57 12.91
N ALA A 171 10.83 13.23 13.46
CA ALA A 171 10.51 14.62 13.12
C ALA A 171 11.58 15.64 13.52
N THR A 172 12.57 15.24 14.33
CA THR A 172 13.71 16.09 14.74
C THR A 172 15.05 15.57 14.23
N LEU A 173 15.05 14.64 13.27
CA LEU A 173 16.28 14.05 12.73
C LEU A 173 17.10 15.08 11.91
N PRO A 174 18.44 15.08 12.01
CA PRO A 174 19.30 15.86 11.13
C PRO A 174 19.13 15.49 9.65
N ALA A 175 19.07 16.50 8.78
CA ALA A 175 18.92 16.34 7.33
C ALA A 175 19.86 15.30 6.66
N PRO A 176 21.15 15.16 7.05
CA PRO A 176 22.04 14.16 6.43
C PRO A 176 21.65 12.71 6.67
N LEU A 177 20.87 12.41 7.71
CA LEU A 177 20.44 11.05 8.04
C LEU A 177 19.13 10.65 7.35
N VAL A 178 18.39 11.62 6.81
CA VAL A 178 17.08 11.40 6.16
C VAL A 178 17.16 10.44 4.97
N PRO A 179 18.15 10.54 4.04
CA PRO A 179 18.26 9.60 2.93
C PRO A 179 18.48 8.15 3.40
N ARG A 180 19.44 7.94 4.32
CA ARG A 180 19.75 6.62 4.88
C ARG A 180 18.53 6.00 5.56
N LEU A 181 17.76 6.81 6.30
CA LEU A 181 16.56 6.35 6.96
C LEU A 181 15.46 5.94 5.97
N LEU A 182 15.21 6.75 4.93
CA LEU A 182 14.22 6.40 3.90
C LEU A 182 14.61 5.15 3.11
N GLU A 183 15.91 4.94 2.85
CA GLU A 183 16.42 3.70 2.24
C GLU A 183 16.13 2.48 3.13
N SER A 184 16.36 2.59 4.44
CA SER A 184 16.03 1.53 5.40
C SER A 184 14.54 1.23 5.46
N VAL A 185 13.70 2.27 5.47
CA VAL A 185 12.24 2.10 5.40
C VAL A 185 11.83 1.39 4.13
N HIS A 186 12.35 1.82 2.98
CA HIS A 186 12.02 1.21 1.71
C HIS A 186 12.42 -0.27 1.66
N GLY A 187 13.68 -0.60 2.00
CA GLY A 187 14.17 -1.97 1.97
C GLY A 187 13.47 -2.89 2.97
N GLY A 188 13.24 -2.42 4.19
CA GLY A 188 12.54 -3.19 5.23
C GLY A 188 11.08 -3.47 4.87
N VAL A 189 10.39 -2.48 4.32
CA VAL A 189 9.01 -2.63 3.83
C VAL A 189 8.94 -3.55 2.62
N ALA A 190 9.84 -3.38 1.64
CA ALA A 190 9.89 -4.26 0.48
C ALA A 190 10.10 -5.73 0.89
N ALA A 191 10.98 -6.00 1.85
CA ALA A 191 11.16 -7.33 2.41
C ALA A 191 9.90 -7.86 3.12
N ALA A 192 9.24 -7.03 3.95
CA ALA A 192 8.01 -7.41 4.63
C ALA A 192 6.87 -7.75 3.65
N ILE A 193 6.70 -6.95 2.60
CA ILE A 193 5.69 -7.18 1.55
C ILE A 193 6.04 -8.40 0.71
N GLN A 194 7.32 -8.65 0.43
CA GLN A 194 7.75 -9.88 -0.24
C GLN A 194 7.34 -11.12 0.54
N SER A 195 7.46 -11.10 1.87
CA SER A 195 6.99 -12.18 2.73
C SER A 195 5.49 -12.43 2.63
N LEU A 196 4.67 -11.40 2.37
CA LEU A 196 3.22 -11.57 2.21
C LEU A 196 2.85 -12.43 0.99
N TYR A 197 3.64 -12.38 -0.08
CA TYR A 197 3.41 -13.26 -1.23
C TYR A 197 3.62 -14.74 -0.89
N ALA A 198 4.50 -15.06 0.05
CA ALA A 198 4.70 -16.44 0.50
C ALA A 198 3.51 -16.98 1.32
N ILE A 199 2.73 -16.09 1.94
CA ILE A 199 1.55 -16.41 2.76
C ILE A 199 0.26 -15.79 2.19
N TYR A 200 0.20 -15.62 0.87
CA TYR A 200 -0.82 -14.81 0.18
C TYR A 200 -2.27 -15.17 0.56
N PRO A 201 -2.69 -16.45 0.64
CA PRO A 201 -4.06 -16.78 1.05
C PRO A 201 -4.40 -16.33 2.48
N ALA A 202 -3.45 -16.45 3.42
CA ALA A 202 -3.62 -16.00 4.79
C ALA A 202 -3.71 -14.47 4.87
N PHE A 203 -2.87 -13.78 4.09
CA PHE A 203 -2.94 -12.33 3.94
C PHE A 203 -4.29 -11.86 3.39
N LEU A 204 -4.80 -12.48 2.32
CA LEU A 204 -6.10 -12.13 1.74
C LEU A 204 -7.23 -12.28 2.77
N LYS A 205 -7.28 -13.43 3.47
CA LYS A 205 -8.31 -13.70 4.48
C LYS A 205 -8.23 -12.74 5.67
N HIS A 206 -7.02 -12.32 6.05
CA HIS A 206 -6.81 -11.35 7.13
C HIS A 206 -7.32 -9.96 6.73
N THR A 207 -6.91 -9.47 5.55
CA THR A 207 -7.15 -8.09 5.12
C THR A 207 -8.57 -7.89 4.60
N TRP A 208 -9.11 -8.87 3.88
CA TRP A 208 -10.47 -8.85 3.35
C TRP A 208 -11.21 -10.13 3.79
N PRO A 209 -11.71 -10.18 5.03
CA PRO A 209 -12.34 -11.37 5.59
C PRO A 209 -13.69 -11.71 4.94
N SER A 210 -14.27 -10.76 4.19
CA SER A 210 -15.50 -10.96 3.41
C SER A 210 -15.21 -10.86 1.92
N THR A 211 -15.99 -11.59 1.13
CA THR A 211 -15.89 -11.58 -0.33
C THR A 211 -16.45 -10.30 -0.98
N SER A 212 -17.02 -9.39 -0.18
CA SER A 212 -17.68 -8.15 -0.66
C SER A 212 -16.76 -7.18 -1.39
N SER A 213 -15.45 -7.18 -1.08
CA SER A 213 -14.46 -6.34 -1.78
C SER A 213 -14.02 -6.94 -3.11
N PHE A 214 -14.43 -8.18 -3.39
CA PHE A 214 -14.02 -8.93 -4.58
C PHE A 214 -15.19 -9.24 -5.49
N VAL A 215 -14.80 -9.51 -6.73
CA VAL A 215 -15.69 -9.93 -7.79
C VAL A 215 -16.04 -11.40 -7.62
N SER A 216 -17.27 -11.80 -7.95
CA SER A 216 -17.78 -13.15 -7.65
C SER A 216 -16.91 -14.27 -8.21
N SER A 217 -16.31 -14.07 -9.39
CA SER A 217 -15.41 -15.05 -10.01
C SER A 217 -14.10 -15.28 -9.24
N PHE A 218 -13.74 -14.40 -8.31
CA PHE A 218 -12.55 -14.49 -7.48
C PHE A 218 -12.84 -15.07 -6.08
N HIS A 219 -14.12 -15.28 -5.74
CA HIS A 219 -14.53 -15.75 -4.40
C HIS A 219 -14.02 -17.16 -4.10
N ASP A 220 -13.94 -18.02 -5.11
CA ASP A 220 -13.43 -19.39 -4.98
C ASP A 220 -11.94 -19.44 -4.63
N MET A 221 -11.16 -18.41 -4.99
CA MET A 221 -9.76 -18.29 -4.57
C MET A 221 -9.61 -17.86 -3.11
N LEU A 222 -10.65 -17.26 -2.52
CA LEU A 222 -10.65 -16.75 -1.15
C LEU A 222 -11.12 -17.79 -0.13
N SER A 223 -11.71 -18.90 -0.58
CA SER A 223 -12.29 -19.93 0.28
C SER A 223 -11.26 -20.87 0.92
N SER A 224 -9.96 -20.55 0.85
CA SER A 224 -8.94 -21.39 1.49
C SER A 224 -9.13 -21.42 3.02
N ASP A 225 -9.13 -22.63 3.58
CA ASP A 225 -9.16 -22.86 5.03
C ASP A 225 -7.83 -22.47 5.67
N VAL A 226 -7.64 -21.17 5.88
CA VAL A 226 -6.51 -20.65 6.66
C VAL A 226 -6.81 -20.82 8.15
N PRO A 227 -5.93 -21.49 8.93
CA PRO A 227 -6.08 -21.64 10.37
C PRO A 227 -5.94 -20.30 11.09
N ALA A 228 -6.66 -20.11 12.20
CA ALA A 228 -6.64 -18.86 12.95
C ALA A 228 -5.23 -18.47 13.45
N GLU A 229 -4.39 -19.45 13.76
CA GLU A 229 -3.01 -19.26 14.20
C GLU A 229 -2.14 -18.56 13.14
N ALA A 230 -2.38 -18.82 11.85
CA ALA A 230 -1.67 -18.18 10.75
C ALA A 230 -2.03 -16.69 10.58
N LEU A 231 -3.12 -16.23 11.21
CA LEU A 231 -3.57 -14.83 11.15
C LEU A 231 -2.98 -13.97 12.28
N ALA A 232 -2.50 -14.58 13.37
CA ALA A 232 -1.97 -13.85 14.52
C ALA A 232 -0.72 -13.00 14.21
N PRO A 233 0.26 -13.47 13.42
CA PRO A 233 1.40 -12.65 13.01
C PRO A 233 0.99 -11.46 12.15
N LEU A 234 0.05 -11.66 11.22
CA LEU A 234 -0.49 -10.60 10.37
C LEU A 234 -1.17 -9.50 11.21
N ALA A 235 -2.01 -9.90 12.17
CA ALA A 235 -2.71 -8.98 13.06
C ALA A 235 -1.77 -8.14 13.94
N THR A 236 -0.63 -8.70 14.34
CA THR A 236 0.34 -8.03 15.21
C THR A 236 1.37 -7.21 14.44
N ALA A 237 1.72 -7.59 13.20
CA ALA A 237 2.79 -6.95 12.43
C ALA A 237 2.30 -5.93 11.40
N LEU A 238 1.15 -6.14 10.73
CA LEU A 238 0.72 -5.26 9.62
C LEU A 238 0.35 -3.84 10.08
N PRO A 239 -0.46 -3.63 11.14
CA PRO A 239 -0.79 -2.28 11.59
C PRO A 239 0.43 -1.43 11.97
N PRO A 240 1.38 -1.90 12.82
CA PRO A 240 2.56 -1.11 13.14
C PRO A 240 3.49 -0.91 11.93
N LEU A 241 3.58 -1.88 11.01
CA LEU A 241 4.34 -1.71 9.75
C LEU A 241 3.81 -0.52 8.95
N ARG A 242 2.49 -0.40 8.78
CA ARG A 242 1.89 0.74 8.06
C ARG A 242 2.12 2.05 8.78
N VAL A 243 1.85 2.10 10.10
CA VAL A 243 2.02 3.32 10.91
C VAL A 243 3.47 3.82 10.87
N LEU A 244 4.43 2.91 11.05
CA LEU A 244 5.85 3.24 11.00
C LEU A 244 6.24 3.76 9.61
N THR A 245 5.86 3.04 8.56
CA THR A 245 6.23 3.37 7.17
C THR A 245 5.71 4.74 6.77
N VAL A 246 4.40 4.97 6.94
CA VAL A 246 3.76 6.22 6.52
C VAL A 246 4.23 7.37 7.42
N GLY A 247 4.30 7.16 8.74
CA GLY A 247 4.73 8.16 9.69
C GLY A 247 6.17 8.62 9.45
N VAL A 248 7.11 7.69 9.30
CA VAL A 248 8.53 8.00 9.03
C VAL A 248 8.70 8.64 7.66
N ALA A 249 8.04 8.12 6.62
CA ALA A 249 8.13 8.68 5.27
C ALA A 249 7.66 10.14 5.23
N VAL A 250 6.51 10.45 5.86
CA VAL A 250 5.99 11.81 5.95
C VAL A 250 6.91 12.72 6.78
N ALA A 251 7.41 12.24 7.93
CA ALA A 251 8.33 13.00 8.77
C ALA A 251 9.65 13.33 8.04
N CYS A 252 10.19 12.36 7.29
CA CYS A 252 11.39 12.54 6.47
C CYS A 252 11.18 13.59 5.39
N LEU A 253 10.07 13.51 4.66
CA LEU A 253 9.72 14.52 3.67
C LEU A 253 9.45 15.88 4.29
N ASP A 254 8.99 15.91 5.55
CA ASP A 254 8.79 17.13 6.31
C ASP A 254 10.11 17.86 6.61
N LEU A 255 11.21 17.12 6.76
CA LEU A 255 12.57 17.63 6.97
C LEU A 255 13.29 17.99 5.66
N VAL A 256 13.31 17.07 4.70
CA VAL A 256 14.01 17.24 3.41
C VAL A 256 13.14 16.68 2.29
N CYS A 257 12.72 17.55 1.37
CA CYS A 257 11.91 17.15 0.22
C CYS A 257 12.63 17.48 -1.09
N ASN A 258 12.99 16.44 -1.84
CA ASN A 258 13.48 16.51 -3.21
C ASN A 258 12.87 15.35 -4.01
N ALA A 259 13.02 15.36 -5.34
CA ALA A 259 12.35 14.37 -6.20
C ALA A 259 12.76 12.91 -5.91
N SER A 260 14.04 12.65 -5.64
CA SER A 260 14.51 11.29 -5.35
C SER A 260 13.98 10.75 -4.02
N LEU A 261 14.01 11.57 -2.97
CA LEU A 261 13.48 11.18 -1.65
C LEU A 261 11.95 11.08 -1.68
N ALA A 262 11.27 11.95 -2.43
CA ALA A 262 9.84 11.87 -2.65
C ALA A 262 9.45 10.58 -3.39
N ALA A 263 10.18 10.21 -4.45
CA ALA A 263 9.95 8.97 -5.17
C ALA A 263 10.14 7.74 -4.26
N LEU A 264 11.20 7.73 -3.45
CA LEU A 264 11.48 6.64 -2.51
C LEU A 264 10.41 6.55 -1.40
N ALA A 265 10.03 7.67 -0.81
CA ALA A 265 8.98 7.74 0.20
C ALA A 265 7.61 7.30 -0.34
N LEU A 266 7.25 7.72 -1.55
CA LEU A 266 6.03 7.29 -2.23
C LEU A 266 6.05 5.78 -2.52
N ALA A 267 7.20 5.25 -2.96
CA ALA A 267 7.34 3.81 -3.17
C ALA A 267 7.11 3.04 -1.86
N SER A 268 7.72 3.48 -0.75
CA SER A 268 7.53 2.89 0.57
C SER A 268 6.08 2.94 1.05
N ILE A 269 5.42 4.11 0.95
CA ILE A 269 4.01 4.29 1.32
C ILE A 269 3.11 3.39 0.46
N ALA A 270 3.38 3.31 -0.85
CA ALA A 270 2.59 2.49 -1.74
C ALA A 270 2.76 1.00 -1.44
N HIS A 271 3.97 0.53 -1.11
CA HIS A 271 4.20 -0.87 -0.75
C HIS A 271 3.28 -1.35 0.38
N VAL A 272 3.01 -0.50 1.38
CA VAL A 272 2.07 -0.80 2.48
C VAL A 272 0.61 -0.44 2.18
N ALA A 273 0.29 0.03 0.97
CA ALA A 273 -1.08 0.43 0.60
C ALA A 273 -2.10 -0.72 0.70
N CYS A 274 -1.64 -1.97 0.60
CA CYS A 274 -2.48 -3.16 0.75
C CYS A 274 -2.86 -3.46 2.22
N VAL A 275 -2.29 -2.74 3.19
CA VAL A 275 -2.66 -2.84 4.60
C VAL A 275 -3.74 -1.79 4.92
N PRO A 276 -4.82 -2.12 5.66
CA PRO A 276 -5.86 -1.16 5.99
C PRO A 276 -5.33 0.09 6.72
N SER A 277 -5.77 1.26 6.28
CA SER A 277 -5.40 2.55 6.86
C SER A 277 -6.24 2.87 8.10
N PRO A 278 -5.64 3.39 9.19
CA PRO A 278 -6.41 4.04 10.24
C PRO A 278 -6.98 5.38 9.73
N ASP A 279 -8.14 5.80 10.23
CA ASP A 279 -8.80 7.05 9.81
C ASP A 279 -7.92 8.30 10.03
N ALA A 280 -7.07 8.26 11.05
CA ALA A 280 -6.13 9.34 11.38
C ALA A 280 -5.06 9.58 10.30
N GLU A 281 -4.87 8.66 9.35
CA GLU A 281 -3.89 8.77 8.28
C GLU A 281 -4.35 9.69 7.13
N ALA A 282 -5.66 9.79 6.88
CA ALA A 282 -6.18 10.54 5.73
C ALA A 282 -5.73 12.02 5.69
N PRO A 283 -5.72 12.77 6.82
CA PRO A 283 -5.16 14.13 6.84
C PRO A 283 -3.65 14.17 6.52
N LEU A 284 -2.88 13.17 6.94
CA LEU A 284 -1.44 13.09 6.70
C LEU A 284 -1.15 12.90 5.21
N LEU A 285 -1.85 11.96 4.56
CA LEU A 285 -1.71 11.73 3.12
C LEU A 285 -2.12 12.94 2.29
N ARG A 286 -3.15 13.68 2.72
CA ARG A 286 -3.55 14.93 2.07
C ARG A 286 -2.49 16.02 2.22
N LYS A 287 -1.88 16.16 3.40
CA LYS A 287 -0.76 17.09 3.63
C LYS A 287 0.43 16.73 2.74
N LEU A 288 0.76 15.44 2.67
CA LEU A 288 1.82 14.91 1.80
C LEU A 288 1.56 15.26 0.33
N GLN A 289 0.37 14.96 -0.17
CA GLN A 289 -0.04 15.31 -1.53
C GLN A 289 0.19 16.79 -1.84
N MET A 290 -0.29 17.70 -0.98
CA MET A 290 -0.09 19.14 -1.16
C MET A 290 1.38 19.55 -1.13
N ARG A 291 2.20 18.89 -0.30
CA ARG A 291 3.63 19.14 -0.23
C ARG A 291 4.34 18.69 -1.50
N LEU A 292 4.02 17.52 -2.03
CA LEU A 292 4.58 17.02 -3.29
C LEU A 292 4.29 17.96 -4.45
N VAL A 293 3.04 18.45 -4.55
CA VAL A 293 2.63 19.43 -5.57
C VAL A 293 3.45 20.72 -5.48
N THR A 294 3.71 21.21 -4.28
CA THR A 294 4.32 22.53 -4.06
C THR A 294 5.84 22.50 -4.10
N THR A 295 6.46 21.35 -3.85
CA THR A 295 7.93 21.23 -3.73
C THR A 295 8.58 20.57 -4.95
N ILE A 296 7.90 19.65 -5.64
CA ILE A 296 8.48 18.94 -6.78
C ILE A 296 8.10 19.69 -8.08
N PRO A 297 9.08 20.17 -8.86
CA PRO A 297 8.79 20.88 -10.10
C PRO A 297 8.15 19.92 -11.13
N PRO A 298 7.28 20.43 -12.03
CA PRO A 298 6.61 19.61 -13.04
C PRO A 298 7.56 18.77 -13.90
N SER A 299 8.75 19.28 -14.20
CA SER A 299 9.79 18.57 -14.97
C SER A 299 10.36 17.34 -14.28
N GLN A 300 10.14 17.17 -12.98
CA GLN A 300 10.63 16.03 -12.19
C GLN A 300 9.50 15.10 -11.73
N MET A 301 8.24 15.42 -12.02
CA MET A 301 7.10 14.63 -11.57
C MET A 301 7.10 13.20 -12.15
N GLU A 302 7.64 13.01 -13.35
CA GLU A 302 7.79 11.69 -13.98
C GLU A 302 8.62 10.73 -13.11
N GLN A 303 9.63 11.25 -12.40
CA GLN A 303 10.50 10.46 -11.53
C GLN A 303 9.73 9.82 -10.36
N LEU A 304 8.63 10.46 -9.93
CA LEU A 304 7.79 9.94 -8.85
C LEU A 304 7.07 8.65 -9.25
N VAL A 305 6.85 8.45 -10.55
CA VAL A 305 6.07 7.32 -11.09
C VAL A 305 6.94 6.11 -11.42
N VAL A 306 8.24 6.31 -11.65
CA VAL A 306 9.18 5.25 -12.03
C VAL A 306 9.12 4.04 -11.08
N PRO A 307 9.10 4.21 -9.74
CA PRO A 307 9.03 3.05 -8.83
C PRO A 307 7.74 2.23 -9.01
N LEU A 308 6.60 2.91 -9.26
CA LEU A 308 5.34 2.22 -9.53
C LEU A 308 5.41 1.44 -10.84
N GLN A 309 5.95 2.02 -11.91
CA GLN A 309 6.07 1.33 -13.19
C GLN A 309 6.90 0.06 -13.05
N VAL A 310 8.06 0.14 -12.37
CA VAL A 310 8.90 -1.02 -12.08
C VAL A 310 8.13 -2.08 -11.29
N ALA A 311 7.39 -1.70 -10.26
CA ALA A 311 6.61 -2.63 -9.44
C ALA A 311 5.48 -3.30 -10.25
N LEU A 312 4.77 -2.55 -11.09
CA LEU A 312 3.67 -3.07 -11.91
C LEU A 312 4.17 -3.94 -13.07
N ASP A 313 5.36 -3.66 -13.60
CA ASP A 313 5.98 -4.37 -14.73
C ASP A 313 6.89 -5.52 -14.31
N ALA A 314 7.03 -5.77 -13.00
CA ALA A 314 7.78 -6.91 -12.48
C ALA A 314 7.24 -8.23 -13.06
N THR A 315 8.03 -8.84 -13.97
CA THR A 315 7.67 -10.08 -14.70
C THR A 315 7.75 -11.33 -13.82
N ASP A 316 8.47 -11.25 -12.70
CA ASP A 316 8.61 -12.34 -11.74
C ASP A 316 7.44 -12.41 -10.74
N ALA A 317 6.40 -11.60 -10.95
CA ALA A 317 5.25 -11.57 -10.06
C ALA A 317 4.45 -12.89 -10.14
N LEU A 318 4.18 -13.46 -8.96
CA LEU A 318 3.48 -14.74 -8.79
C LEU A 318 2.01 -14.71 -9.23
N VAL A 319 1.42 -13.51 -9.35
CA VAL A 319 -0.01 -13.29 -9.62
C VAL A 319 -0.12 -12.27 -10.75
N PRO A 320 -1.06 -12.39 -11.70
CA PRO A 320 -1.29 -11.33 -12.69
C PRO A 320 -1.87 -10.06 -12.03
N LEU A 321 -1.59 -8.89 -12.59
CA LEU A 321 -1.92 -7.61 -11.95
C LEU A 321 -3.42 -7.44 -11.66
N ASP A 322 -4.30 -7.98 -12.48
CA ASP A 322 -5.75 -7.93 -12.27
C ASP A 322 -6.22 -8.72 -11.04
N ALA A 323 -5.43 -9.68 -10.55
CA ALA A 323 -5.70 -10.47 -9.35
C ALA A 323 -4.80 -10.12 -8.15
N ASP A 324 -3.88 -9.18 -8.31
CA ASP A 324 -2.84 -8.90 -7.33
C ASP A 324 -3.29 -7.87 -6.29
N CYS A 325 -3.63 -8.36 -5.11
CA CYS A 325 -4.14 -7.55 -4.00
C CYS A 325 -3.03 -6.84 -3.21
N ILE A 326 -1.79 -6.88 -3.68
CA ILE A 326 -0.66 -6.11 -3.16
C ILE A 326 -0.32 -4.98 -4.14
N ARG A 327 -0.13 -5.29 -5.43
CA ARG A 327 0.17 -4.30 -6.48
C ARG A 327 -1.04 -3.47 -6.92
N GLY A 328 -2.24 -4.01 -6.87
CA GLY A 328 -3.47 -3.25 -7.14
C GLY A 328 -3.62 -2.03 -6.21
N PRO A 329 -3.57 -2.21 -4.87
CA PRO A 329 -3.58 -1.11 -3.92
C PRO A 329 -2.41 -0.12 -4.09
N GLN A 330 -1.22 -0.57 -4.50
CA GLN A 330 -0.11 0.34 -4.85
C GLN A 330 -0.53 1.30 -5.97
N LEU A 331 -1.08 0.78 -7.07
CA LEU A 331 -1.60 1.59 -8.17
C LEU A 331 -2.67 2.59 -7.69
N ALA A 332 -3.64 2.12 -6.90
CA ALA A 332 -4.70 2.97 -6.37
C ALA A 332 -4.14 4.10 -5.48
N CYS A 333 -3.16 3.80 -4.63
CA CYS A 333 -2.49 4.78 -3.77
C CYS A 333 -1.79 5.87 -4.60
N TYR A 334 -1.04 5.48 -5.62
CA TYR A 334 -0.35 6.43 -6.51
C TYR A 334 -1.33 7.34 -7.27
N LEU A 335 -2.43 6.79 -7.80
CA LEU A 335 -3.47 7.56 -8.48
C LEU A 335 -4.14 8.58 -7.55
N GLN A 336 -4.21 8.28 -6.25
CA GLN A 336 -4.76 9.19 -5.23
C GLN A 336 -3.76 10.26 -4.79
N LEU A 337 -2.49 9.88 -4.56
CA LEU A 337 -1.46 10.79 -4.04
C LEU A 337 -0.91 11.74 -5.10
N LEU A 338 -0.92 11.34 -6.37
CA LEU A 338 -0.34 12.12 -7.48
C LEU A 338 -1.39 12.50 -8.56
N PRO A 339 -2.49 13.20 -8.21
CA PRO A 339 -3.54 13.56 -9.18
C PRO A 339 -3.09 14.61 -10.20
N PHE A 340 -1.90 15.18 -10.01
CA PHE A 340 -1.31 16.26 -10.80
C PHE A 340 -0.30 15.78 -11.83
N LEU A 341 -0.08 14.46 -11.92
CA LEU A 341 0.77 13.89 -12.96
C LEU A 341 0.24 14.25 -14.35
N PRO A 342 1.13 14.46 -15.34
CA PRO A 342 0.73 14.66 -16.72
C PRO A 342 -0.23 13.55 -17.16
N ALA A 343 -1.35 13.92 -17.78
CA ALA A 343 -2.38 12.94 -18.12
C ALA A 343 -1.87 11.84 -19.06
N ASP A 344 -0.83 12.09 -19.86
CA ASP A 344 -0.20 11.08 -20.72
C ASP A 344 0.53 9.98 -19.92
N MET A 345 0.85 10.22 -18.65
CA MET A 345 1.36 9.21 -17.71
C MET A 345 0.26 8.62 -16.85
N THR A 346 -0.63 9.46 -16.32
CA THR A 346 -1.70 9.02 -15.41
C THR A 346 -2.73 8.14 -16.10
N PHE A 347 -3.06 8.45 -17.36
CA PHE A 347 -4.10 7.73 -18.10
C PHE A 347 -3.70 6.28 -18.39
N PRO A 348 -2.51 5.97 -18.95
CA PRO A 348 -2.06 4.59 -19.12
C PRO A 348 -2.02 3.80 -17.81
N LEU A 349 -1.59 4.41 -16.70
CA LEU A 349 -1.58 3.74 -15.38
C LEU A 349 -2.98 3.37 -14.93
N ALA A 350 -3.92 4.32 -14.99
CA ALA A 350 -5.30 4.09 -14.60
C ALA A 350 -5.98 3.03 -15.48
N LEU A 351 -5.63 2.94 -16.77
CA LEU A 351 -6.14 1.87 -17.65
C LEU A 351 -5.75 0.46 -17.17
N ARG A 352 -4.60 0.29 -16.50
CA ARG A 352 -4.13 -1.03 -16.03
C ARG A 352 -5.02 -1.64 -14.95
N GLY A 353 -5.62 -0.81 -14.10
CA GLY A 353 -6.45 -1.28 -12.99
C GLY A 353 -7.95 -1.37 -13.30
N LEU A 354 -8.38 -1.09 -14.54
CA LEU A 354 -9.80 -1.12 -14.91
C LEU A 354 -10.49 -2.47 -14.71
N ARG A 355 -9.75 -3.57 -14.89
CA ARG A 355 -10.28 -4.94 -14.78
C ARG A 355 -9.88 -5.63 -13.47
N HIS A 356 -9.43 -4.85 -12.49
CA HIS A 356 -8.92 -5.41 -11.26
C HIS A 356 -10.02 -6.10 -10.45
N ASN A 357 -9.73 -7.28 -9.90
CA ASN A 357 -10.65 -8.14 -9.14
C ASN A 357 -10.94 -7.62 -7.73
N LEU A 358 -10.09 -6.73 -7.21
CA LEU A 358 -10.39 -5.91 -6.03
C LEU A 358 -11.17 -4.67 -6.46
N VAL A 359 -12.44 -4.57 -6.04
CA VAL A 359 -13.39 -3.52 -6.45
C VAL A 359 -12.83 -2.12 -6.17
N GLU A 360 -12.23 -1.92 -5.00
CA GLU A 360 -11.66 -0.63 -4.58
C GLU A 360 -10.62 -0.07 -5.58
N VAL A 361 -9.79 -0.95 -6.16
CA VAL A 361 -8.77 -0.59 -7.15
C VAL A 361 -9.41 -0.20 -8.47
N ALA A 362 -10.37 -1.00 -8.95
CA ALA A 362 -11.12 -0.67 -10.16
C ALA A 362 -11.84 0.68 -10.01
N LEU A 363 -12.50 0.91 -8.86
CA LEU A 363 -13.15 2.18 -8.54
C LEU A 363 -12.16 3.35 -8.57
N ALA A 364 -11.00 3.22 -7.93
CA ALA A 364 -9.96 4.26 -7.91
C ALA A 364 -9.51 4.62 -9.34
N CYS A 365 -9.30 3.61 -10.19
CA CYS A 365 -8.91 3.79 -11.60
C CYS A 365 -10.00 4.51 -12.41
N HIS A 366 -11.27 4.11 -12.25
CA HIS A 366 -12.40 4.82 -12.85
C HIS A 366 -12.52 6.27 -12.34
N ARG A 367 -12.23 6.55 -11.07
CA ARG A 367 -12.21 7.93 -10.53
C ARG A 367 -11.12 8.77 -11.21
N ALA A 368 -9.92 8.21 -11.34
CA ALA A 368 -8.79 8.88 -11.96
C ALA A 368 -9.09 9.23 -13.44
N ILE A 369 -9.57 8.27 -14.23
CA ILE A 369 -9.90 8.49 -15.65
C ILE A 369 -10.97 9.58 -15.81
N ARG A 370 -12.03 9.56 -14.99
CA ARG A 370 -13.06 10.61 -14.99
C ARG A 370 -12.46 12.00 -14.75
N SER A 371 -11.56 12.12 -13.77
CA SER A 371 -10.87 13.39 -13.48
C SER A 371 -10.04 13.86 -14.67
N LEU A 372 -9.32 12.95 -15.34
CA LEU A 372 -8.51 13.28 -16.51
C LEU A 372 -9.35 13.74 -17.71
N LEU A 373 -10.48 13.06 -17.97
CA LEU A 373 -11.43 13.46 -19.02
C LEU A 373 -12.01 14.85 -18.78
N LEU A 374 -12.27 15.21 -17.52
CA LEU A 374 -12.69 16.57 -17.15
C LEU A 374 -11.60 17.61 -17.36
N GLN A 375 -10.39 17.33 -16.89
CA GLN A 375 -9.26 18.26 -16.96
C GLN A 375 -8.86 18.58 -18.41
N ARG A 376 -9.02 17.63 -19.33
CA ARG A 376 -8.62 17.80 -20.73
C ARG A 376 -9.68 18.38 -21.64
N ARG A 377 -10.86 18.80 -21.16
CA ARG A 377 -11.87 19.39 -22.04
C ARG A 377 -11.35 20.64 -22.78
N PRO A 378 -11.58 20.77 -24.10
CA PRO A 378 -12.32 19.84 -24.99
C PRO A 378 -11.46 18.72 -25.63
N ARG A 379 -10.15 18.67 -25.39
CA ARG A 379 -9.18 17.70 -25.95
C ARG A 379 -9.22 16.29 -25.32
N GLY A 380 -10.37 15.86 -24.81
CA GLY A 380 -10.55 14.59 -24.10
C GLY A 380 -10.95 13.40 -24.99
N ALA A 381 -11.19 13.63 -26.28
CA ALA A 381 -11.79 12.65 -27.20
C ALA A 381 -10.99 11.34 -27.31
N ASP A 382 -9.68 11.41 -27.56
CA ASP A 382 -8.83 10.22 -27.71
C ASP A 382 -8.81 9.36 -26.44
N MET A 383 -8.71 10.00 -25.27
CA MET A 383 -8.75 9.30 -23.98
C MET A 383 -10.11 8.65 -23.75
N ALA A 384 -11.20 9.32 -24.13
CA ALA A 384 -12.54 8.77 -24.01
C ALA A 384 -12.72 7.52 -24.89
N VAL A 385 -12.28 7.57 -26.15
CA VAL A 385 -12.32 6.44 -27.09
C VAL A 385 -11.50 5.26 -26.57
N VAL A 386 -10.26 5.51 -26.12
CA VAL A 386 -9.40 4.45 -25.57
C VAL A 386 -10.00 3.83 -24.32
N TYR A 387 -10.56 4.65 -23.43
CA TYR A 387 -11.22 4.18 -22.21
C TYR A 387 -12.43 3.29 -22.53
N VAL A 388 -13.32 3.74 -23.42
CA VAL A 388 -14.49 2.97 -23.85
C VAL A 388 -14.07 1.67 -24.52
N GLY A 389 -13.10 1.71 -25.43
CA GLY A 389 -12.58 0.53 -26.11
C GLY A 389 -12.01 -0.50 -25.12
N ARG A 390 -11.22 -0.06 -24.13
CA ARG A 390 -10.64 -0.92 -23.09
C ARG A 390 -11.69 -1.53 -22.17
N LEU A 391 -12.68 -0.72 -21.77
CA LEU A 391 -13.80 -1.14 -20.94
C LEU A 391 -14.63 -2.22 -21.63
N LEU A 392 -15.07 -1.97 -22.87
CA LEU A 392 -15.96 -2.88 -23.61
C LEU A 392 -15.25 -4.13 -24.12
N ALA A 393 -13.97 -4.04 -24.49
CA ALA A 393 -13.16 -5.22 -24.81
C ALA A 393 -12.94 -6.15 -23.60
N GLY A 394 -13.29 -5.70 -22.39
CA GLY A 394 -13.18 -6.45 -21.15
C GLY A 394 -14.50 -6.89 -20.59
N TYR A 395 -15.58 -6.67 -21.32
CA TYR A 395 -16.92 -6.96 -20.84
C TYR A 395 -17.22 -8.47 -20.92
N PRO A 396 -17.86 -9.09 -19.92
CA PRO A 396 -18.40 -8.48 -18.69
C PRO A 396 -17.32 -7.94 -17.74
N THR A 397 -17.55 -6.73 -17.25
CA THR A 397 -16.71 -6.12 -16.21
C THR A 397 -17.34 -6.33 -14.84
N THR A 398 -16.52 -6.18 -13.82
CA THR A 398 -16.87 -6.35 -12.42
C THR A 398 -17.21 -5.03 -11.73
N THR A 399 -17.04 -3.92 -12.44
CA THR A 399 -17.39 -2.58 -11.98
C THR A 399 -18.92 -2.45 -11.79
N PRO A 400 -19.38 -1.92 -10.63
CA PRO A 400 -20.79 -1.63 -10.39
C PRO A 400 -21.42 -0.74 -11.47
N ILE A 401 -22.70 -1.00 -11.81
CA ILE A 401 -23.39 -0.31 -12.90
C ILE A 401 -23.50 1.20 -12.66
N ASP A 402 -23.70 1.64 -11.43
CA ASP A 402 -23.75 3.05 -11.03
C ASP A 402 -22.43 3.78 -11.30
N VAL A 403 -21.31 3.10 -11.07
CA VAL A 403 -19.96 3.61 -11.35
C VAL A 403 -19.73 3.67 -12.86
N LEU A 404 -20.19 2.67 -13.61
CA LEU A 404 -20.12 2.68 -15.08
C LEU A 404 -20.99 3.77 -15.69
N THR A 405 -22.24 3.94 -15.22
CA THR A 405 -23.15 5.01 -15.66
C THR A 405 -22.51 6.37 -15.42
N THR A 406 -21.95 6.58 -14.22
CA THR A 406 -21.25 7.83 -13.90
C THR A 406 -20.04 8.02 -14.81
N SER A 407 -19.22 6.99 -15.00
CA SER A 407 -17.98 7.10 -15.78
C SER A 407 -18.22 7.31 -17.27
N LEU A 408 -19.20 6.63 -17.85
CA LEU A 408 -19.62 6.85 -19.23
C LEU A 408 -20.36 8.18 -19.39
N GLY A 409 -21.04 8.67 -18.35
CA GLY A 409 -21.55 10.05 -18.32
C GLY A 409 -20.46 11.11 -18.53
N TYR A 410 -19.27 10.91 -17.96
CA TYR A 410 -18.12 11.79 -18.21
C TYR A 410 -17.59 11.71 -19.64
N VAL A 411 -17.69 10.53 -20.28
CA VAL A 411 -17.39 10.36 -21.71
C VAL A 411 -18.39 11.13 -22.55
N LEU A 412 -19.69 11.01 -22.27
CA LEU A 412 -20.73 11.73 -23.00
C LEU A 412 -20.53 13.26 -22.90
N ALA A 413 -20.10 13.72 -21.73
CA ALA A 413 -19.88 15.14 -21.49
C ALA A 413 -18.55 15.68 -22.07
N VAL A 414 -17.76 14.87 -22.80
CA VAL A 414 -16.69 15.37 -23.68
C VAL A 414 -17.28 16.22 -24.82
N ASP A 415 -18.54 15.95 -25.19
CA ASP A 415 -19.31 16.71 -26.18
C ASP A 415 -18.64 16.70 -27.57
N ASP A 416 -18.29 15.50 -28.03
CA ASP A 416 -17.70 15.22 -29.34
C ASP A 416 -18.54 14.15 -30.06
N ASP A 417 -19.13 14.50 -31.20
CA ASP A 417 -20.04 13.64 -31.96
C ASP A 417 -19.41 12.30 -32.34
N ALA A 418 -18.12 12.26 -32.65
CA ALA A 418 -17.43 11.03 -33.03
C ALA A 418 -17.25 10.11 -31.83
N VAL A 419 -16.93 10.67 -30.65
CA VAL A 419 -16.85 9.91 -29.38
C VAL A 419 -18.22 9.36 -28.99
N LEU A 420 -19.26 10.18 -29.10
CA LEU A 420 -20.64 9.81 -28.82
C LEU A 420 -21.11 8.67 -29.74
N ALA A 421 -20.85 8.80 -31.04
CA ALA A 421 -21.15 7.77 -32.02
C ALA A 421 -20.38 6.47 -31.74
N PHE A 422 -19.07 6.58 -31.47
CA PHE A 422 -18.22 5.44 -31.13
C PHE A 422 -18.72 4.68 -29.90
N LEU A 423 -19.07 5.40 -28.82
CA LEU A 423 -19.60 4.80 -27.61
C LEU A 423 -20.88 4.00 -27.88
N ALA A 424 -21.86 4.59 -28.54
CA ALA A 424 -23.14 3.92 -28.77
C ALA A 424 -22.98 2.69 -29.67
N LEU A 425 -22.18 2.79 -30.74
CA LEU A 425 -21.95 1.70 -31.68
C LEU A 425 -21.17 0.55 -31.03
N GLU A 426 -20.12 0.83 -30.26
CA GLU A 426 -19.37 -0.21 -29.56
C GLU A 426 -20.20 -0.86 -28.45
N MET A 427 -21.04 -0.10 -27.72
CA MET A 427 -21.98 -0.69 -26.75
C MET A 427 -22.98 -1.62 -27.44
N GLN A 428 -23.62 -1.18 -28.53
CA GLN A 428 -24.54 -2.02 -29.30
C GLN A 428 -23.88 -3.31 -29.80
N LYS A 429 -22.70 -3.19 -30.40
CA LYS A 429 -21.92 -4.31 -30.92
C LYS A 429 -21.54 -5.28 -29.80
N THR A 430 -21.13 -4.77 -28.65
CA THR A 430 -20.78 -5.58 -27.48
C THR A 430 -22.01 -6.29 -26.93
N ILE A 431 -23.14 -5.59 -26.76
CA ILE A 431 -24.42 -6.19 -26.33
C ILE A 431 -24.79 -7.36 -27.23
N ARG A 432 -24.83 -7.15 -28.56
CA ARG A 432 -25.20 -8.20 -29.53
C ARG A 432 -24.28 -9.41 -29.46
N ARG A 433 -22.97 -9.19 -29.35
CA ARG A 433 -21.98 -10.28 -29.22
C ARG A 433 -22.17 -11.05 -27.92
N THR A 434 -22.24 -10.33 -26.80
CA THR A 434 -22.37 -10.94 -25.47
C THR A 434 -23.71 -11.64 -25.27
N PHE A 435 -24.79 -11.19 -25.92
CA PHE A 435 -26.12 -11.80 -25.78
C PHE A 435 -26.14 -13.28 -26.19
N THR A 436 -25.27 -13.67 -27.14
CA THR A 436 -25.17 -15.06 -27.62
C THR A 436 -24.53 -16.01 -26.60
N THR A 437 -23.64 -15.50 -25.75
CA THR A 437 -22.85 -16.33 -24.82
C THR A 437 -23.26 -16.13 -23.36
N GLN A 438 -23.70 -14.92 -22.98
CA GLN A 438 -23.99 -14.49 -21.62
C GLN A 438 -25.15 -13.47 -21.62
N PRO A 439 -26.41 -13.93 -21.75
CA PRO A 439 -27.57 -13.05 -21.91
C PRO A 439 -27.78 -12.10 -20.72
N ASP A 440 -27.53 -12.55 -19.48
CA ASP A 440 -27.68 -11.72 -18.27
C ASP A 440 -26.68 -10.56 -18.24
N ALA A 441 -25.43 -10.83 -18.62
CA ALA A 441 -24.40 -9.80 -18.75
C ALA A 441 -24.74 -8.81 -19.87
N ALA A 442 -25.24 -9.29 -21.01
CA ALA A 442 -25.66 -8.44 -22.11
C ALA A 442 -26.87 -7.55 -21.73
N SER A 443 -27.83 -8.10 -20.98
CA SER A 443 -28.96 -7.35 -20.42
C SER A 443 -28.51 -6.25 -19.46
N THR A 444 -27.51 -6.54 -18.61
CA THR A 444 -26.90 -5.53 -17.73
C THR A 444 -26.24 -4.39 -18.52
N LEU A 445 -25.53 -4.71 -19.61
CA LEU A 445 -24.93 -3.69 -20.49
C LEU A 445 -25.99 -2.89 -21.26
N ALA A 446 -27.08 -3.52 -21.69
CA ALA A 446 -28.21 -2.85 -22.32
C ALA A 446 -28.90 -1.89 -21.34
N ARG A 447 -29.13 -2.33 -20.09
CA ARG A 447 -29.63 -1.46 -19.02
C ARG A 447 -28.72 -0.25 -18.82
N LEU A 448 -27.41 -0.45 -18.78
CA LEU A 448 -26.44 0.65 -18.70
C LEU A 448 -26.59 1.62 -19.88
N PHE A 449 -26.70 1.13 -21.11
CA PHE A 449 -26.94 1.97 -22.29
C PHE A 449 -28.24 2.78 -22.16
N PHE A 450 -29.32 2.17 -21.68
CA PHE A 450 -30.59 2.85 -21.48
C PHE A 450 -30.54 3.92 -20.39
N GLU A 451 -29.80 3.68 -19.31
CA GLU A 451 -29.52 4.69 -18.28
C GLU A 451 -28.77 5.90 -18.84
N LEU A 452 -27.86 5.70 -19.81
CA LEU A 452 -27.13 6.79 -20.46
C LEU A 452 -28.02 7.70 -21.33
N LEU A 453 -29.19 7.23 -21.78
CA LEU A 453 -30.16 8.06 -22.51
C LEU A 453 -30.64 9.24 -21.66
N LYS A 454 -30.54 9.17 -20.33
CA LYS A 454 -30.91 10.25 -19.41
C LYS A 454 -29.92 11.41 -19.43
N VAL A 455 -28.67 11.17 -19.84
CA VAL A 455 -27.55 12.13 -19.70
C VAL A 455 -26.92 12.55 -21.02
N VAL A 456 -27.24 11.91 -22.15
CA VAL A 456 -26.75 12.33 -23.48
C VAL A 456 -27.24 13.74 -23.85
N SER A 457 -26.47 14.50 -24.63
CA SER A 457 -26.90 15.82 -25.13
C SER A 457 -28.18 15.70 -25.97
N LEU A 458 -29.00 16.76 -26.01
CA LEU A 458 -30.23 16.76 -26.82
C LEU A 458 -29.94 16.61 -28.32
N GLU A 459 -28.82 17.15 -28.78
CA GLU A 459 -28.38 17.09 -30.18
C GLU A 459 -28.11 15.65 -30.62
N SER A 460 -27.44 14.87 -29.78
CA SER A 460 -27.12 13.46 -30.05
C SER A 460 -28.21 12.46 -29.63
N MET A 461 -29.28 12.92 -28.97
CA MET A 461 -30.30 12.03 -28.40
C MET A 461 -30.98 11.18 -29.47
N GLY A 462 -31.34 11.75 -30.63
CA GLY A 462 -32.01 11.01 -31.71
C GLY A 462 -31.19 9.81 -32.20
N PHE A 463 -29.87 9.97 -32.30
CA PHE A 463 -28.96 8.88 -32.67
C PHE A 463 -28.95 7.77 -31.61
N PHE A 464 -28.81 8.11 -30.33
CA PHE A 464 -28.83 7.15 -29.23
C PHE A 464 -30.16 6.41 -29.10
N LEU A 465 -31.29 7.10 -29.28
CA LEU A 465 -32.60 6.48 -29.32
C LEU A 465 -32.69 5.45 -30.45
N ARG A 466 -32.19 5.77 -31.64
CA ARG A 466 -32.18 4.82 -32.77
C ARG A 466 -31.33 3.58 -32.49
N ILE A 467 -30.20 3.73 -31.78
CA ILE A 467 -29.40 2.59 -31.31
C ILE A 467 -30.17 1.77 -30.28
N ALA A 468 -30.88 2.41 -29.34
CA ALA A 468 -31.73 1.71 -28.36
C ALA A 468 -32.82 0.88 -29.06
N GLU A 469 -33.50 1.43 -30.06
CA GLU A 469 -34.48 0.71 -30.88
C GLU A 469 -33.83 -0.51 -31.53
N GLN A 470 -32.66 -0.35 -32.16
CA GLN A 470 -31.96 -1.45 -32.82
C GLN A 470 -31.47 -2.55 -31.85
N ILE A 471 -31.22 -2.22 -30.58
CA ILE A 471 -30.90 -3.20 -29.53
C ILE A 471 -32.17 -3.98 -29.17
N VAL A 472 -33.28 -3.28 -28.88
CA VAL A 472 -34.54 -3.92 -28.47
C VAL A 472 -35.20 -4.68 -29.62
N PHE A 473 -35.11 -4.21 -30.86
CA PHE A 473 -35.57 -4.97 -32.03
C PHE A 473 -34.81 -6.29 -32.22
N ALA A 474 -33.50 -6.30 -31.90
CA ALA A 474 -32.72 -7.53 -31.96
C ALA A 474 -33.09 -8.48 -30.81
N HIS A 475 -33.47 -7.95 -29.65
CA HIS A 475 -33.79 -8.70 -28.44
C HIS A 475 -35.00 -8.09 -27.72
N THR A 476 -36.21 -8.47 -28.13
CA THR A 476 -37.47 -7.86 -27.66
C THR A 476 -37.71 -8.01 -26.17
N SER A 477 -37.09 -9.01 -25.52
CA SER A 477 -37.10 -9.20 -24.07
C SER A 477 -36.54 -8.02 -23.28
N LEU A 478 -35.76 -7.13 -23.92
CA LEU A 478 -35.19 -5.93 -23.28
C LEU A 478 -36.18 -4.75 -23.19
N ALA A 479 -37.38 -4.84 -23.79
CA ALA A 479 -38.34 -3.74 -23.80
C ALA A 479 -38.75 -3.28 -22.38
N THR A 480 -38.97 -4.23 -21.47
CA THR A 480 -39.28 -3.92 -20.06
C THR A 480 -38.10 -3.26 -19.36
N THR A 481 -36.88 -3.77 -19.57
CA THR A 481 -35.65 -3.18 -19.03
C THR A 481 -35.42 -1.75 -19.52
N LEU A 482 -35.73 -1.47 -20.80
CA LEU A 482 -35.68 -0.12 -21.36
C LEU A 482 -36.64 0.80 -20.61
N TYR A 483 -37.90 0.39 -20.45
CA TYR A 483 -38.90 1.19 -19.75
C TYR A 483 -38.52 1.46 -18.29
N GLU A 484 -38.08 0.43 -17.55
CA GLU A 484 -37.63 0.57 -16.17
C GLU A 484 -36.46 1.54 -16.03
N ALA A 485 -35.49 1.46 -16.96
CA ALA A 485 -34.37 2.38 -16.97
C ALA A 485 -34.88 3.81 -17.19
N ILE A 486 -35.58 4.11 -18.29
CA ILE A 486 -35.92 5.51 -18.64
C ILE A 486 -37.01 6.16 -17.75
N SER A 487 -37.88 5.35 -17.13
CA SER A 487 -39.01 5.85 -16.32
C SER A 487 -38.62 6.25 -14.90
N THR A 488 -37.40 5.94 -14.47
CA THR A 488 -36.88 6.20 -13.12
C THR A 488 -35.93 7.41 -13.06
N SER A 489 -35.75 7.96 -11.85
CA SER A 489 -34.87 9.08 -11.45
C SER A 489 -34.08 9.80 -12.57
N CYS A 490 -34.72 10.78 -13.21
CA CYS A 490 -34.09 11.79 -14.08
C CYS A 490 -34.92 13.08 -14.08
N GLU A 491 -34.40 14.14 -14.72
CA GLU A 491 -35.11 15.41 -14.91
C GLU A 491 -36.51 15.17 -15.50
N ALA A 492 -37.54 15.83 -14.96
CA ALA A 492 -38.93 15.56 -15.33
C ALA A 492 -39.20 15.75 -16.83
N SER A 493 -38.64 16.80 -17.43
CA SER A 493 -38.70 17.09 -18.87
C SER A 493 -38.11 15.94 -19.71
N ARG A 494 -36.93 15.47 -19.33
CA ARG A 494 -36.21 14.37 -19.98
C ARG A 494 -36.98 13.06 -19.88
N ARG A 495 -37.54 12.78 -18.70
CA ARG A 495 -38.34 11.58 -18.45
C ARG A 495 -39.58 11.54 -19.35
N THR A 496 -40.29 12.65 -19.47
CA THR A 496 -41.47 12.76 -20.34
C THR A 496 -41.10 12.45 -21.79
N LEU A 497 -40.05 13.09 -22.32
CA LEU A 497 -39.56 12.86 -23.68
C LEU A 497 -39.21 11.39 -23.94
N LEU A 498 -38.45 10.76 -23.04
CA LEU A 498 -38.06 9.35 -23.18
C LEU A 498 -39.27 8.42 -23.06
N THR A 499 -40.23 8.72 -22.18
CA THR A 499 -41.43 7.90 -21.99
C THR A 499 -42.37 8.00 -23.19
N GLU A 500 -42.58 9.21 -23.73
CA GLU A 500 -43.38 9.43 -24.93
C GLU A 500 -42.78 8.72 -26.14
N TRP A 501 -41.46 8.82 -26.32
CA TRP A 501 -40.75 8.07 -27.35
C TRP A 501 -40.95 6.56 -27.19
N TYR A 502 -40.80 6.01 -25.98
CA TYR A 502 -41.01 4.59 -25.72
C TYR A 502 -42.43 4.15 -26.04
N LEU A 503 -43.45 4.94 -25.69
CA LEU A 503 -44.86 4.62 -25.99
C LEU A 503 -45.14 4.62 -27.50
N GLY A 504 -44.45 5.46 -28.29
CA GLY A 504 -44.54 5.42 -29.75
C GLY A 504 -43.76 4.26 -30.38
N PHE A 505 -42.70 3.80 -29.71
CA PHE A 505 -41.84 2.69 -30.15
C PHE A 505 -42.42 1.31 -29.82
N TYR A 506 -42.94 1.11 -28.61
CA TYR A 506 -43.38 -0.20 -28.10
C TYR A 506 -44.38 -0.94 -29.00
N PRO A 507 -45.43 -0.30 -29.58
CA PRO A 507 -46.36 -0.96 -30.49
C PRO A 507 -45.69 -1.50 -31.78
N GLN A 508 -44.54 -0.92 -32.16
CA GLN A 508 -43.80 -1.37 -33.35
C GLN A 508 -43.15 -2.73 -33.11
N LEU A 509 -42.91 -3.12 -31.86
CA LEU A 509 -42.34 -4.44 -31.51
C LEU A 509 -43.32 -5.59 -31.79
N GLU A 510 -44.63 -5.34 -31.64
CA GLU A 510 -45.69 -6.33 -31.91
C GLU A 510 -45.90 -6.60 -33.40
N SER A 511 -45.47 -5.67 -34.26
CA SER A 511 -45.60 -5.78 -35.73
C SER A 511 -44.36 -6.37 -36.42
N VAL A 512 -43.33 -6.76 -35.65
CA VAL A 512 -42.14 -7.44 -36.19
C VAL A 512 -42.45 -8.93 -36.37
N PRO A 513 -42.46 -9.48 -37.60
CA PRO A 513 -42.60 -10.91 -37.79
C PRO A 513 -41.43 -11.61 -37.11
N SER A 514 -41.74 -12.61 -36.27
CA SER A 514 -40.81 -13.53 -35.62
C SER A 514 -39.71 -13.98 -36.59
N MET A 515 -38.54 -13.34 -36.53
CA MET A 515 -37.31 -13.79 -37.17
C MET A 515 -36.45 -14.52 -36.13
N LEU A 516 -37.04 -15.53 -35.50
CA LEU A 516 -36.31 -16.62 -34.86
C LEU A 516 -35.82 -17.59 -35.94
#